data_AF-A0A0F2Q9H8-F1
#
_entry.id   AF-A0A0F2Q9H8-F1
#
_cell.length_a   1.000
_cell.length_b   1.000
_cell.length_c   1.000
_cell.angle_alpha   90.00
_cell.angle_beta   90.00
_cell.angle_gamma   90.00
#
_symmetry.space_group_name_H-M   'P 1'
#
loop_
_entity.id
_entity.type
_entity.pdbx_description
1 polymer ?
#
loop_
_entity_poly.entity_id
_entity_poly.type
_entity_poly.pdbx_seq_one_letter_code
_entity_poly.pdbx_strand_id
1 'polypeptide(L)'
;MGKVQGSNNSIKILGDGKVIANKRGQILQTWFYEEPYNLSKLHKLEKIPQDLYKMNSKVKMKKELRLLQSRTDKNFSITLQKGEEVIILLSDDKHWCLVENSKGKKGWFALDNYDQIRGTNWKASEVFEGLCYAD
;
A
#
# COMPACT_ATOMS: atom_id res chain seq x y z
N MET A 1 -3.62 9.30 26.65
CA MET A 1 -2.30 9.06 26.01
C MET A 1 -2.53 8.61 24.58
N GLY A 2 -1.80 9.13 23.59
CA GLY A 2 -1.81 8.58 22.23
C GLY A 2 -1.01 7.28 22.18
N LYS A 3 -1.36 6.37 21.27
CA LYS A 3 -0.61 5.14 21.00
C LYS A 3 -0.05 5.22 19.58
N VAL A 4 1.20 4.81 19.42
CA VAL A 4 1.86 4.64 18.12
C VAL A 4 2.24 3.18 17.96
N GLN A 5 2.23 2.67 16.72
CA GLN A 5 2.77 1.36 16.39
C GLN A 5 4.25 1.51 16.00
N GLY A 6 5.08 0.49 16.28
CA GLY A 6 6.51 0.49 15.96
C GLY A 6 7.34 -0.24 17.04
N SER A 7 8.55 -0.70 16.70
CA SER A 7 9.52 -1.14 17.71
C SER A 7 10.27 0.09 18.26
N ASN A 8 10.85 -0.01 19.46
CA ASN A 8 11.49 1.13 20.15
C ASN A 8 12.58 1.87 19.33
N ASN A 9 13.07 1.29 18.21
CA ASN A 9 14.05 1.92 17.32
C ASN A 9 13.46 2.53 16.02
N SER A 10 12.13 2.49 15.81
CA SER A 10 11.51 2.95 14.55
C SER A 10 10.75 4.29 14.67
N ILE A 11 10.86 4.99 15.80
CA ILE A 11 10.21 6.29 16.01
C ILE A 11 11.24 7.40 15.83
N LYS A 12 10.97 8.34 14.92
CA LYS A 12 11.81 9.54 14.70
C LYS A 12 11.10 10.76 15.29
N ILE A 13 11.79 11.51 16.15
CA ILE A 13 11.32 12.79 16.67
C ILE A 13 12.07 13.89 15.91
N LEU A 14 11.34 14.76 15.21
CA LEU A 14 11.95 15.75 14.30
C LEU A 14 12.29 17.09 14.98
N GLY A 15 11.90 17.30 16.23
CA GLY A 15 12.20 18.51 17.01
C GLY A 15 11.31 19.73 16.69
N ASP A 16 10.47 19.65 15.67
CA ASP A 16 9.50 20.68 15.27
C ASP A 16 8.06 20.36 15.75
N GLY A 17 7.93 19.45 16.71
CA GLY A 17 6.64 18.91 17.16
C GLY A 17 6.12 17.75 16.31
N LYS A 18 6.85 17.28 15.29
CA LYS A 18 6.48 16.09 14.53
C LYS A 18 7.18 14.83 15.01
N VAL A 19 6.44 13.73 14.92
CA VAL A 19 6.90 12.37 15.19
C VAL A 19 6.58 11.49 13.99
N ILE A 20 7.52 10.67 13.54
CA ILE A 20 7.28 9.66 12.52
C ILE A 20 7.39 8.30 13.18
N ALA A 21 6.35 7.48 13.04
CA ALA A 21 6.37 6.08 13.43
C ALA A 21 6.36 5.19 12.19
N ASN A 22 6.80 3.95 12.33
CA ASN A 22 6.71 2.96 11.25
C ASN A 22 5.54 2.00 11.52
N LYS A 23 4.69 1.80 10.52
CA LYS A 23 3.50 0.96 10.61
C LYS A 23 3.54 -0.17 9.59
N ARG A 24 3.18 -1.38 10.03
CA ARG A 24 2.97 -2.54 9.15
C ARG A 24 1.67 -2.34 8.36
N GLY A 25 1.75 -2.50 7.04
CA GLY A 25 0.59 -2.52 6.19
C GLY A 25 -0.34 -3.69 6.48
N GLN A 26 -1.62 -3.50 6.19
CA GLN A 26 -2.73 -4.37 6.55
C GLN A 26 -3.32 -5.12 5.35
N ILE A 27 -2.75 -4.96 4.15
CA ILE A 27 -3.19 -5.66 2.94
C ILE A 27 -2.01 -6.08 2.06
N LEU A 28 -2.30 -6.99 1.13
CA LEU A 28 -1.45 -7.50 0.05
C LEU A 28 -0.29 -8.38 0.47
N GLN A 29 0.58 -7.87 1.32
CA GLN A 29 1.83 -8.50 1.74
C GLN A 29 2.33 -7.87 3.04
N THR A 30 3.48 -8.32 3.55
CA THR A 30 4.19 -7.62 4.62
C THR A 30 4.99 -6.48 4.03
N TRP A 31 4.55 -5.26 4.33
CA TRP A 31 5.23 -4.02 3.98
C TRP A 31 5.07 -3.01 5.11
N PHE A 32 5.87 -1.96 5.06
CA PHE A 32 6.00 -0.96 6.11
C PHE A 32 5.97 0.43 5.50
N TYR A 33 5.30 1.36 6.18
CA TYR A 33 5.26 2.76 5.77
C TYR A 33 5.42 3.70 6.97
N GLU A 34 5.95 4.89 6.68
CA GLU A 34 6.07 5.96 7.65
C GLU A 34 4.69 6.61 7.89
N GLU A 35 4.30 6.69 9.16
CA GLU A 35 3.07 7.30 9.62
C GLU A 35 3.43 8.53 10.48
N PRO A 36 3.18 9.75 9.97
CA PRO A 36 3.53 10.98 10.66
C PRO A 36 2.43 11.43 11.62
N TYR A 37 2.87 12.06 12.71
CA TYR A 37 2.06 12.55 13.81
C TYR A 37 2.49 13.97 14.19
N ASN A 38 1.54 14.79 14.63
CA ASN A 38 1.80 16.04 15.33
C ASN A 38 1.65 15.84 16.85
N LEU A 39 2.52 16.47 17.63
CA LEU A 39 2.32 16.65 19.06
C LEU A 39 1.40 17.84 19.28
N SER A 40 0.15 17.58 19.65
CA SER A 40 -0.83 18.62 19.96
C SER A 40 -0.45 19.41 21.23
N LYS A 41 -1.08 20.57 21.41
CA LYS A 41 -0.96 21.40 22.62
C LYS A 41 -1.36 20.68 23.92
N LEU A 42 -2.14 19.60 23.80
CA LEU A 42 -2.54 18.74 24.92
C LEU A 42 -1.58 17.56 25.13
N HIS A 43 -0.37 17.63 24.57
CA HIS A 43 0.67 16.60 24.63
C HIS A 43 0.19 15.22 24.12
N LYS A 44 -0.72 15.21 23.13
CA LYS A 44 -1.18 13.99 22.46
C LYS A 44 -0.61 13.91 21.06
N LEU A 45 -0.18 12.72 20.65
CA LEU A 45 0.17 12.41 19.27
C LEU A 45 -1.11 12.28 18.45
N GLU A 46 -1.26 13.13 17.45
CA GLU A 46 -2.37 13.16 16.52
C GLU A 46 -1.85 12.77 15.14
N LYS A 47 -2.39 11.68 14.58
CA LYS A 47 -2.01 11.22 13.25
C LYS A 47 -2.31 12.31 12.22
N ILE A 48 -1.36 12.59 11.34
CA ILE A 48 -1.60 13.43 10.18
C ILE A 48 -2.32 12.58 9.13
N PRO A 49 -3.54 12.95 8.70
CA PRO A 49 -4.29 12.16 7.73
C PRO A 49 -3.53 12.05 6.40
N GLN A 50 -3.42 10.81 5.91
CA GLN A 50 -2.86 10.50 4.60
C GLN A 50 -3.76 9.46 3.92
N ASP A 51 -4.05 9.72 2.65
CA ASP A 51 -4.89 8.87 1.81
C ASP A 51 -4.10 7.71 1.20
N LEU A 52 -2.82 7.93 0.85
CA LEU A 52 -1.97 6.94 0.18
C LEU A 52 -0.58 6.89 0.81
N TYR A 53 -0.06 5.68 0.93
CA TYR A 53 1.26 5.36 1.46
C TYR A 53 2.11 4.69 0.38
N LYS A 54 3.41 4.98 0.36
CA LYS A 54 4.34 4.38 -0.59
C LYS A 54 4.63 2.93 -0.22
N MET A 55 4.51 2.04 -1.19
CA MET A 55 4.80 0.60 -1.06
C MET A 55 6.02 0.20 -1.91
N ASN A 56 6.17 0.77 -3.13
CA ASN A 56 7.31 0.56 -4.04
C ASN A 56 7.75 -0.91 -4.21
N SER A 57 6.80 -1.83 -4.29
CA SER A 57 7.08 -3.26 -4.38
C SER A 57 7.15 -3.71 -5.82
N LYS A 58 8.33 -4.22 -6.22
CA LYS A 58 8.54 -4.80 -7.55
C LYS A 58 8.01 -6.23 -7.57
N VAL A 59 7.15 -6.53 -8.53
CA VAL A 59 6.54 -7.86 -8.69
C VAL A 59 6.47 -8.24 -10.17
N LYS A 60 6.34 -9.54 -10.43
CA LYS A 60 6.13 -10.07 -11.77
C LYS A 60 4.72 -10.65 -11.90
N MET A 61 4.05 -10.36 -13.00
CA MET A 61 2.69 -10.84 -13.26
C MET A 61 2.69 -12.34 -13.58
N LYS A 62 1.90 -13.13 -12.86
CA LYS A 62 1.63 -14.55 -13.16
C LYS A 62 0.35 -14.76 -13.97
N LYS A 63 -0.58 -13.80 -13.89
CA LYS A 63 -1.83 -13.77 -14.65
C LYS A 63 -2.05 -12.38 -15.23
N GLU A 64 -2.89 -12.30 -16.26
CA GLU A 64 -3.39 -11.02 -16.75
C GLU A 64 -4.26 -10.35 -15.67
N LEU A 65 -4.14 -9.04 -15.49
CA LEU A 65 -5.01 -8.25 -14.62
C LEU A 65 -5.40 -6.92 -15.28
N ARG A 66 -6.70 -6.69 -15.42
CA ARG A 66 -7.25 -5.39 -15.85
C ARG A 66 -7.31 -4.43 -14.67
N LEU A 67 -6.74 -3.25 -14.85
CA LEU A 67 -6.70 -2.20 -13.84
C LEU A 67 -7.73 -1.12 -14.12
N LEU A 68 -8.27 -0.54 -13.05
CA LEU A 68 -9.19 0.59 -13.10
C LEU A 68 -8.45 1.92 -13.27
N GLN A 69 -9.10 2.88 -13.90
CA GLN A 69 -8.60 4.24 -14.07
C GLN A 69 -8.61 5.04 -12.76
N SER A 70 -9.59 4.79 -11.89
CA SER A 70 -9.69 5.44 -10.59
C SER A 70 -10.23 4.47 -9.52
N ARG A 71 -10.25 4.91 -8.26
CA ARG A 71 -10.80 4.15 -7.12
C ARG A 71 -12.33 4.23 -7.03
N THR A 72 -12.96 5.10 -7.82
CA THR A 72 -14.41 5.39 -7.75
C THR A 72 -15.16 5.00 -9.02
N ASP A 73 -14.47 4.93 -10.15
CA ASP A 73 -15.01 4.56 -11.46
C ASP A 73 -14.66 3.10 -11.80
N LYS A 74 -15.52 2.45 -12.58
CA LYS A 74 -15.33 1.10 -13.12
C LYS A 74 -14.65 1.09 -14.50
N ASN A 75 -14.34 2.26 -15.06
CA ASN A 75 -13.57 2.37 -16.30
C ASN A 75 -12.17 1.77 -16.15
N PHE A 76 -11.76 0.99 -17.17
CA PHE A 76 -10.44 0.36 -17.21
C PHE A 76 -9.38 1.33 -17.77
N SER A 77 -8.16 1.25 -17.23
CA SER A 77 -7.01 2.04 -17.72
C SER A 77 -6.07 1.20 -18.57
N ILE A 78 -5.50 0.14 -17.99
CA ILE A 78 -4.55 -0.74 -18.65
C ILE A 78 -4.80 -2.19 -18.24
N THR A 79 -4.30 -3.10 -19.06
CA THR A 79 -4.24 -4.52 -18.76
C THR A 79 -2.79 -4.91 -18.59
N LEU A 80 -2.43 -5.38 -17.40
CA LEU A 80 -1.11 -5.95 -17.13
C LEU A 80 -1.07 -7.37 -17.67
N GLN A 81 -0.02 -7.71 -18.41
CA GLN A 81 0.10 -9.00 -19.10
C GLN A 81 0.89 -10.01 -18.25
N LYS A 82 0.59 -11.30 -18.42
CA LYS A 82 1.38 -12.37 -17.79
C LYS A 82 2.85 -12.24 -18.20
N GLY A 83 3.75 -12.35 -17.22
CA GLY A 83 5.19 -12.23 -17.38
C GLY A 83 5.73 -10.79 -17.29
N GLU A 84 4.86 -9.77 -17.30
CA GLU A 84 5.25 -8.37 -17.18
C GLU A 84 5.80 -8.07 -15.78
N GLU A 85 6.86 -7.27 -15.70
CA GLU A 85 7.37 -6.73 -14.45
C GLU A 85 6.73 -5.37 -14.17
N VAL A 86 6.23 -5.18 -12.94
CA VAL A 86 5.48 -3.99 -12.52
C VAL A 86 5.88 -3.57 -11.11
N ILE A 87 5.53 -2.33 -10.75
CA ILE A 87 5.75 -1.79 -9.42
C ILE A 87 4.41 -1.44 -8.79
N ILE A 88 4.08 -2.06 -7.66
CA ILE A 88 2.99 -1.60 -6.79
C ILE A 88 3.51 -0.38 -6.04
N LEU A 89 3.09 0.81 -6.48
CA LEU A 89 3.63 2.08 -6.03
C LEU A 89 3.06 2.51 -4.69
N LEU A 90 1.73 2.53 -4.60
CA LEU A 90 0.99 3.14 -3.50
C LEU A 90 -0.11 2.20 -3.03
N SER A 91 -0.47 2.34 -1.75
CA SER A 91 -1.64 1.69 -1.17
C SER A 91 -2.35 2.64 -0.22
N ASP A 92 -3.68 2.55 -0.13
CA ASP A 92 -4.46 3.22 0.92
C ASP A 92 -4.47 2.44 2.25
N ASP A 93 -3.79 1.29 2.26
CA ASP A 93 -3.71 0.35 3.37
C ASP A 93 -5.06 -0.21 3.84
N LYS A 94 -6.08 -0.18 2.96
CA LYS A 94 -7.43 -0.70 3.23
C LYS A 94 -7.89 -1.62 2.13
N HIS A 95 -7.84 -1.17 0.88
CA HIS A 95 -8.30 -1.91 -0.29
C HIS A 95 -7.45 -1.65 -1.53
N TRP A 96 -7.07 -0.39 -1.77
CA TRP A 96 -6.63 0.06 -3.08
C TRP A 96 -5.12 0.05 -3.21
N CYS A 97 -4.63 -0.46 -4.34
CA CYS A 97 -3.24 -0.43 -4.72
C CYS A 97 -3.08 0.18 -6.11
N LEU A 98 -2.15 1.13 -6.26
CA LEU A 98 -1.76 1.73 -7.53
C LEU A 98 -0.55 0.96 -8.08
N VAL A 99 -0.64 0.52 -9.33
CA VAL A 99 0.45 -0.16 -10.03
C VAL A 99 0.92 0.68 -11.20
N GLU A 100 2.22 0.66 -11.44
CA GLU A 100 2.87 1.23 -12.63
C GLU A 100 3.62 0.12 -13.37
N ASN A 101 3.47 0.08 -14.69
CA ASN A 101 4.23 -0.85 -15.53
C ASN A 101 5.51 -0.21 -16.09
N SER A 102 6.33 -0.99 -16.80
CA SER A 102 7.61 -0.53 -17.37
C SER A 102 7.49 0.62 -18.38
N LYS A 103 6.28 0.88 -18.91
CA LYS A 103 5.98 2.00 -19.83
C LYS A 103 5.50 3.25 -19.09
N GLY A 104 5.49 3.24 -17.76
CA GLY A 104 5.00 4.34 -16.93
C GLY A 104 3.47 4.46 -16.87
N LYS A 105 2.73 3.48 -17.41
CA LYS A 105 1.26 3.50 -17.36
C LYS A 105 0.79 2.98 -16.01
N LYS A 106 -0.27 3.59 -15.49
CA LYS A 106 -0.78 3.36 -14.14
C LYS A 106 -2.21 2.88 -14.13
N GLY A 107 -2.55 2.08 -13.12
CA GLY A 107 -3.92 1.70 -12.85
C GLY A 107 -4.10 1.14 -11.45
N TRP A 108 -5.36 1.05 -11.03
CA TRP A 108 -5.76 0.61 -9.70
C TRP A 108 -6.29 -0.82 -9.72
N PHE A 109 -5.96 -1.57 -8.68
CA PHE A 109 -6.71 -2.77 -8.30
C PHE A 109 -7.09 -2.68 -6.82
N ALA A 110 -8.15 -3.40 -6.44
CA ALA A 110 -8.59 -3.47 -5.06
C ALA A 110 -8.44 -4.89 -4.50
N LEU A 111 -8.29 -4.95 -3.18
CA LEU A 111 -8.22 -6.17 -2.40
C LEU A 111 -9.39 -6.25 -1.41
N ASP A 112 -9.86 -7.48 -1.21
CA ASP A 112 -10.78 -7.88 -0.14
C ASP A 112 -10.07 -8.90 0.77
N ASN A 113 -10.52 -9.03 2.02
CA ASN A 113 -10.03 -10.05 2.97
C ASN A 113 -8.49 -10.19 3.00
N TYR A 114 -7.78 -9.06 3.15
CA TYR A 114 -6.31 -8.92 3.13
C TYR A 114 -5.64 -9.06 1.74
N ASP A 115 -5.86 -10.15 1.01
CA ASP A 115 -5.10 -10.47 -0.22
C ASP A 115 -5.93 -11.01 -1.39
N GLN A 116 -7.26 -10.96 -1.35
CA GLN A 116 -8.09 -11.41 -2.47
C GLN A 116 -8.28 -10.28 -3.49
N ILE A 117 -7.98 -10.52 -4.78
CA ILE A 117 -8.21 -9.52 -5.84
C ILE A 117 -9.72 -9.33 -6.04
N ARG A 118 -10.21 -8.12 -5.75
CA ARG A 118 -11.63 -7.77 -5.82
C ARG A 118 -12.21 -8.07 -7.19
N GLY A 119 -13.40 -8.68 -7.19
CA GLY A 119 -14.08 -9.10 -8.42
C GLY A 119 -13.56 -10.42 -9.01
N THR A 120 -12.68 -11.12 -8.27
CA THR A 120 -12.15 -12.44 -8.64
C THR A 120 -12.10 -13.34 -7.41
N ASN A 121 -11.83 -14.63 -7.64
CA ASN A 121 -11.52 -15.59 -6.56
C ASN A 121 -10.00 -15.80 -6.39
N TRP A 122 -9.18 -14.96 -7.01
CA TRP A 122 -7.72 -15.12 -6.96
C TRP A 122 -7.14 -14.45 -5.73
N LYS A 123 -6.22 -15.16 -5.07
CA LYS A 123 -5.30 -14.55 -4.13
C LYS A 123 -4.28 -13.69 -4.89
N ALA A 124 -3.79 -12.64 -4.24
CA ALA A 124 -2.76 -11.77 -4.80
C ALA A 124 -1.49 -12.57 -5.14
N SER A 125 -1.17 -13.58 -4.33
CA SER A 125 -0.07 -14.51 -4.58
C SER A 125 -0.31 -15.41 -5.80
N GLU A 126 -1.50 -15.52 -6.37
CA GLU A 126 -1.71 -16.20 -7.67
C GLU A 126 -1.49 -15.26 -8.86
N VAL A 127 -1.62 -13.95 -8.65
CA VAL A 127 -1.52 -12.92 -9.68
C VAL A 127 -0.12 -12.31 -9.74
N PHE A 128 0.53 -12.17 -8.59
CA PHE A 128 1.84 -11.54 -8.45
C PHE A 128 2.87 -12.55 -7.89
N GLU A 129 4.04 -12.56 -8.50
CA GLU A 129 5.25 -13.21 -8.01
C GLU A 129 6.14 -12.16 -7.33
N GLY A 130 6.80 -12.55 -6.24
CA GLY A 130 7.70 -11.66 -5.47
C GLY A 130 7.04 -10.94 -4.28
N LEU A 131 5.82 -11.30 -3.90
CA LEU A 131 5.20 -10.81 -2.67
C LEU A 131 5.90 -11.38 -1.42
N CYS A 132 6.09 -10.56 -0.40
CA CYS A 132 6.78 -10.91 0.84
C CYS A 132 5.79 -11.14 2.00
N TYR A 133 5.85 -12.30 2.66
CA TYR A 133 5.02 -12.58 3.84
C TYR A 133 5.93 -12.97 5.00
N ALA A 134 6.10 -12.05 5.96
CA ALA A 134 6.73 -12.37 7.22
C ALA A 134 5.64 -12.69 8.26
N ASP A 135 5.98 -13.56 9.20
CA ASP A 135 5.19 -13.88 10.39
C ASP A 135 5.13 -12.67 11.35
#